data_AF-A0A7S1IHN2-F1
#
_entry.id   AF-A0A7S1IHN2-F1
#
_cell.length_a   1.000
_cell.length_b   1.000
_cell.length_c   1.000
_cell.angle_alpha   90.00
_cell.angle_beta   90.00
_cell.angle_gamma   90.00
#
_symmetry.space_group_name_H-M   'P 1'
#
loop_
_entity.id
_entity.type
_entity.pdbx_description
1 polymer ?
#
loop_
_entity_poly.entity_id
_entity_poly.type
_entity_poly.pdbx_seq_one_letter_code
_entity_poly.pdbx_strand_id
1 'polypeptide(L)'
;GSLGFWPAAGLMPASCTRWGLRGLWRGNHCRHFLASSRGHLSAFDRPWDCQQLYTTAQHTASIGAHVPAFDSSRGHPPLVYHPQYSAEPWPATHRFVMSKFRDMYANLMAAPPPNAHLSFVAPAELPPAAFELVHQAGYYQRVLHSQLSAQELRRIGFGADWTPAVSLRTRLEVAGTLLAARLALEHGMACNLAGGTHHAYGDAGSGFCILNDLAVAAAVLLQEGLVSRVLILDLDVHQGDGTAAIFGPSHRMHHAVFTFSVHCEKNFPVRKQRSTLDVGPPP
;
A
#
# COMPACT_ATOMS: atom_id res chain seq x y z
N GLY A 1 6.15 -9.87 -1.91
CA GLY A 1 4.94 -9.40 -1.24
C GLY A 1 4.03 -8.83 -2.29
N SER A 2 2.86 -9.40 -2.48
CA SER A 2 1.79 -8.81 -3.28
C SER A 2 0.61 -8.60 -2.33
N LEU A 3 0.26 -7.33 -2.10
CA LEU A 3 -0.90 -6.93 -1.31
C LEU A 3 -2.12 -6.93 -2.23
N GLY A 4 -3.15 -7.68 -1.85
CA GLY A 4 -4.48 -7.58 -2.45
C GLY A 4 -5.38 -6.73 -1.56
N PHE A 5 -6.21 -5.88 -2.16
CA PHE A 5 -7.33 -5.25 -1.46
C PHE A 5 -8.44 -6.29 -1.28
N TRP A 6 -8.85 -6.52 -0.02
CA TRP A 6 -9.94 -7.43 0.31
C TRP A 6 -11.15 -6.65 0.80
N PRO A 7 -12.34 -6.79 0.17
CA PRO A 7 -13.58 -6.39 0.80
C PRO A 7 -13.88 -7.36 1.95
N ALA A 8 -14.40 -6.83 3.05
CA ALA A 8 -14.76 -7.58 4.24
C ALA A 8 -15.90 -8.57 3.92
N ALA A 9 -15.55 -9.79 3.52
CA ALA A 9 -16.48 -10.91 3.44
C ALA A 9 -15.82 -12.12 4.12
N GLY A 10 -16.38 -12.51 5.26
CA GLY A 10 -15.79 -13.45 6.19
C GLY A 10 -15.55 -14.83 5.57
N LEU A 11 -14.29 -15.23 5.55
CA LEU A 11 -13.81 -16.61 5.65
C LEU A 11 -12.37 -16.54 6.20
N MET A 12 -12.08 -17.29 7.26
CA MET A 12 -10.74 -17.32 7.89
C MET A 12 -9.67 -17.74 6.88
N PRO A 13 -8.58 -16.96 6.70
CA PRO A 13 -7.44 -17.42 5.91
C PRO A 13 -6.75 -18.61 6.59
N ALA A 14 -6.51 -19.69 5.84
CA ALA A 14 -5.83 -20.91 6.30
C ALA A 14 -4.41 -20.67 6.88
N SER A 15 -3.84 -19.48 6.68
CA SER A 15 -2.55 -19.05 7.22
C SER A 15 -2.56 -18.79 8.73
N CYS A 16 -3.71 -18.53 9.36
CA CYS A 16 -3.80 -18.33 10.82
C CYS A 16 -3.39 -19.58 11.64
N THR A 17 -3.51 -20.76 11.04
CA THR A 17 -3.22 -22.04 11.69
C THR A 17 -1.73 -22.29 11.92
N ARG A 18 -0.85 -21.64 11.13
CA ARG A 18 0.60 -21.87 11.14
C ARG A 18 1.35 -21.04 12.20
N TRP A 19 0.75 -19.95 12.68
CA TRP A 19 1.39 -18.98 13.59
C TRP A 19 0.92 -19.09 15.05
N GLY A 20 0.20 -20.15 15.44
CA GLY A 20 -0.25 -20.33 16.82
C GLY A 20 -1.32 -19.35 17.30
N LEU A 21 -1.91 -18.54 16.40
CA LEU A 21 -2.89 -17.49 16.71
C LEU A 21 -4.32 -18.00 16.99
N ARG A 22 -4.47 -19.31 17.25
CA ARG A 22 -5.78 -19.97 17.48
C ARG A 22 -6.56 -19.39 18.67
N GLY A 23 -5.91 -18.64 19.56
CA GLY A 23 -6.53 -18.04 20.75
C GLY A 23 -7.10 -16.63 20.57
N LEU A 24 -6.80 -15.93 19.46
CA LEU A 24 -7.18 -14.52 19.29
C LEU A 24 -8.63 -14.33 18.84
N TRP A 25 -9.29 -15.38 18.34
CA TRP A 25 -10.63 -15.31 17.77
C TRP A 25 -11.52 -16.41 18.34
N ARG A 26 -12.64 -16.03 18.96
CA ARG A 26 -13.78 -16.93 19.21
C ARG A 26 -14.95 -16.44 18.38
N GLY A 27 -15.23 -17.12 17.27
CA GLY A 27 -16.20 -16.64 16.28
C GLY A 27 -15.76 -15.32 15.63
N ASN A 28 -16.71 -14.42 15.35
CA ASN A 28 -16.45 -13.10 14.75
C ASN A 28 -15.94 -12.03 15.75
N HIS A 29 -15.42 -12.44 16.91
CA HIS A 29 -14.94 -11.51 17.94
C HIS A 29 -13.48 -11.76 18.30
N CYS A 30 -12.68 -10.70 18.26
CA CYS A 30 -11.31 -10.65 18.78
C CYS A 30 -11.36 -10.31 20.27
N ARG A 31 -10.82 -11.16 21.16
CA ARG A 31 -10.87 -10.94 22.61
C ARG A 31 -9.72 -10.03 23.08
N HIS A 32 -10.11 -8.81 23.50
CA HIS A 32 -9.48 -7.91 24.50
C HIS A 32 -8.06 -7.38 24.27
N PHE A 33 -7.92 -6.05 24.39
CA PHE A 33 -7.27 -5.45 25.56
C PHE A 33 -7.90 -4.10 25.93
N LEU A 34 -8.75 -4.11 26.96
CA LEU A 34 -8.96 -3.01 27.90
C LEU A 34 -8.20 -3.42 29.18
N ALA A 35 -7.06 -2.80 29.45
CA ALA A 35 -6.44 -2.79 30.78
C ALA A 35 -5.51 -1.58 30.89
N SER A 36 -5.72 -0.80 31.94
CA SER A 36 -5.15 0.51 32.22
C SER A 36 -3.67 0.47 32.62
N SER A 37 -2.91 1.48 32.20
CA SER A 37 -1.88 2.08 33.04
C SER A 37 -1.90 3.60 32.87
N ARG A 38 -2.02 4.29 34.00
CA ARG A 38 -2.19 5.73 34.21
C ARG A 38 -1.38 6.61 33.25
N GLY A 39 -2.08 7.46 32.52
CA GLY A 39 -1.56 8.60 31.77
C GLY A 39 -2.72 9.29 31.07
N HIS A 40 -2.96 10.57 31.38
CA HIS A 40 -4.09 11.35 30.89
C HIS A 40 -4.21 11.28 29.34
N LEU A 41 -5.29 10.67 28.86
CA LEU A 41 -5.81 10.88 27.50
C LEU A 41 -6.91 11.92 27.61
N SER A 42 -6.62 13.15 27.22
CA SER A 42 -7.62 14.18 26.96
C SER A 42 -7.83 14.34 25.46
N ALA A 43 -9.12 14.32 25.06
CA ALA A 43 -9.68 14.71 23.77
C ALA A 43 -9.42 13.78 22.56
N PHE A 44 -10.29 12.79 22.40
CA PHE A 44 -10.84 12.42 21.09
C PHE A 44 -12.33 12.14 21.28
N ASP A 45 -13.19 13.10 20.91
CA ASP A 45 -14.62 12.85 20.82
C ASP A 45 -14.90 11.96 19.60
N ARG A 46 -15.24 10.70 19.91
CA ARG A 46 -15.58 9.54 19.06
C ARG A 46 -14.40 8.68 18.59
N PRO A 47 -14.05 7.61 19.34
CA PRO A 47 -13.13 6.58 18.89
C PRO A 47 -13.74 5.78 17.73
N TRP A 48 -12.89 5.34 16.81
CA TRP A 48 -13.20 4.29 15.84
C TRP A 48 -13.42 3.00 16.63
N ASP A 49 -14.66 2.73 16.99
CA ASP A 49 -15.05 1.45 17.57
C ASP A 49 -14.89 0.39 16.48
N CYS A 50 -14.01 -0.60 16.70
CA CYS A 50 -13.85 -1.73 15.79
C CYS A 50 -15.19 -2.45 15.52
N GLN A 51 -16.16 -2.32 16.42
CA GLN A 51 -17.53 -2.81 16.23
C GLN A 51 -18.30 -1.95 15.22
N GLN A 52 -18.07 -0.63 15.17
CA GLN A 52 -18.61 0.24 14.11
C GLN A 52 -18.03 -0.08 12.73
N LEU A 53 -16.79 -0.55 12.58
CA LEU A 53 -16.27 -0.95 11.26
C LEU A 53 -17.09 -2.11 10.65
N TYR A 54 -17.60 -3.02 11.49
CA TYR A 54 -18.46 -4.12 11.07
C TYR A 54 -19.90 -3.65 10.75
N THR A 55 -20.47 -2.77 11.57
CA THR A 55 -21.86 -2.28 11.39
C THR A 55 -21.99 -1.17 10.34
N THR A 56 -20.97 -0.33 10.16
CA THR A 56 -20.94 0.76 9.17
C THR A 56 -20.87 0.19 7.75
N ALA A 57 -20.16 -0.93 7.55
CA ALA A 57 -20.16 -1.68 6.30
C ALA A 57 -21.58 -2.16 5.90
N GLN A 58 -22.50 -2.31 6.86
CA GLN A 58 -23.89 -2.69 6.60
C GLN A 58 -24.83 -1.47 6.41
N HIS A 59 -24.43 -0.25 6.82
CA HIS A 59 -25.32 0.92 6.86
C HIS A 59 -24.93 2.09 5.94
N THR A 60 -23.73 2.13 5.33
CA THR A 60 -23.33 3.20 4.39
C THR A 60 -23.85 3.03 2.96
N ALA A 61 -25.01 2.40 2.80
CA ALA A 61 -25.59 2.09 1.49
C ALA A 61 -26.15 3.30 0.71
N SER A 62 -25.96 4.56 1.14
CA SER A 62 -26.65 5.68 0.49
C SER A 62 -25.78 6.78 -0.13
N ILE A 63 -24.48 6.92 0.13
CA ILE A 63 -23.63 7.90 -0.60
C ILE A 63 -22.14 7.45 -0.65
N GLY A 64 -21.87 6.26 -1.19
CA GLY A 64 -20.51 5.79 -1.45
C GLY A 64 -20.56 4.63 -2.44
N ALA A 65 -19.63 4.58 -3.38
CA ALA A 65 -19.58 3.52 -4.39
C ALA A 65 -19.65 2.15 -3.70
N HIS A 66 -20.70 1.38 -3.96
CA HIS A 66 -20.83 0.01 -3.47
C HIS A 66 -19.79 -0.85 -4.19
N VAL A 67 -18.60 -1.01 -3.60
CA VAL A 67 -17.57 -1.91 -4.13
C VAL A 67 -18.14 -3.33 -4.13
N PRO A 68 -18.27 -4.00 -5.28
CA PRO A 68 -18.79 -5.36 -5.31
C PRO A 68 -17.83 -6.31 -4.59
N ALA A 69 -18.36 -7.35 -3.96
CA ALA A 69 -17.51 -8.44 -3.50
C ALA A 69 -16.85 -9.10 -4.72
N PHE A 70 -15.57 -9.46 -4.61
CA PHE A 70 -14.90 -10.18 -5.69
C PHE A 70 -15.54 -11.56 -5.87
N ASP A 71 -16.00 -11.83 -7.09
CA ASP A 71 -16.64 -13.08 -7.50
C ASP A 71 -15.62 -13.93 -8.26
N SER A 72 -15.04 -14.92 -7.57
CA SER A 72 -14.03 -15.81 -8.16
C SER A 72 -14.57 -16.69 -9.29
N SER A 73 -15.90 -16.77 -9.48
CA SER A 73 -16.49 -17.44 -10.64
C SER A 73 -16.33 -16.63 -11.94
N ARG A 74 -16.06 -15.33 -11.84
CA ARG A 74 -15.81 -14.43 -12.99
C ARG A 74 -14.36 -14.45 -13.49
N GLY A 75 -13.53 -15.31 -12.90
CA GLY A 75 -12.13 -15.47 -13.26
C GLY A 75 -11.19 -14.78 -12.28
N HIS A 76 -10.05 -14.31 -12.79
CA HIS A 76 -8.99 -13.71 -11.99
C HIS A 76 -9.22 -12.21 -11.76
N PRO A 77 -8.72 -11.65 -10.65
CA PRO A 77 -8.71 -10.20 -10.48
C PRO A 77 -7.90 -9.54 -11.61
N PRO A 78 -8.28 -8.34 -12.08
CA PRO A 78 -7.43 -7.57 -13.00
C PRO A 78 -6.01 -7.41 -12.45
N LEU A 79 -5.04 -7.64 -13.31
CA LEU A 79 -3.62 -7.50 -13.00
C LEU A 79 -3.06 -6.28 -13.71
N VAL A 80 -2.34 -5.43 -12.99
CA VAL A 80 -1.74 -4.21 -13.53
C VAL A 80 -0.23 -4.41 -13.68
N TYR A 81 0.28 -4.24 -14.90
CA TYR A 81 1.68 -4.43 -15.23
C TYR A 81 2.14 -3.46 -16.32
N HIS A 82 3.37 -2.95 -16.19
CA HIS A 82 4.03 -2.20 -17.24
C HIS A 82 5.43 -2.79 -17.55
N PRO A 83 5.83 -2.94 -18.83
CA PRO A 83 7.15 -3.46 -19.20
C PRO A 83 8.32 -2.67 -18.58
N GLN A 84 8.14 -1.36 -18.37
CA GLN A 84 9.16 -0.50 -17.76
C GLN A 84 9.31 -0.65 -16.25
N TYR A 85 8.50 -1.48 -15.57
CA TYR A 85 8.64 -1.70 -14.12
C TYR A 85 10.03 -2.19 -13.71
N SER A 86 10.75 -2.88 -14.61
CA SER A 86 12.09 -3.38 -14.36
C SER A 86 13.22 -2.45 -14.80
N ALA A 87 12.94 -1.24 -15.31
CA ALA A 87 13.91 -0.21 -15.70
C ALA A 87 15.21 -0.76 -16.32
N GLU A 88 15.07 -1.53 -17.40
CA GLU A 88 16.22 -2.11 -18.09
C GLU A 88 16.98 -1.06 -18.92
N PRO A 89 18.32 -1.14 -18.99
CA PRO A 89 19.18 -2.09 -18.28
C PRO A 89 19.34 -1.76 -16.78
N TRP A 90 19.43 -2.80 -15.94
CA TRP A 90 19.63 -2.67 -14.49
C TRP A 90 20.86 -3.47 -14.04
N PRO A 91 21.75 -2.93 -13.17
CA PRO A 91 22.93 -3.65 -12.73
C PRO A 91 22.57 -4.91 -11.95
N ALA A 92 23.07 -6.06 -12.41
CA ALA A 92 22.84 -7.36 -11.75
C ALA A 92 23.43 -7.43 -10.33
N THR A 93 24.40 -6.57 -10.00
CA THR A 93 25.05 -6.48 -8.69
C THR A 93 24.32 -5.56 -7.71
N HIS A 94 23.31 -4.81 -8.15
CA HIS A 94 22.59 -3.89 -7.27
C HIS A 94 21.75 -4.67 -6.24
N ARG A 95 21.72 -4.19 -4.99
CA ARG A 95 21.00 -4.87 -3.88
C ARG A 95 19.49 -4.99 -4.11
N PHE A 96 18.91 -3.98 -4.77
CA PHE A 96 17.52 -4.04 -5.24
C PHE A 96 17.45 -4.85 -6.54
N VAL A 97 16.82 -6.01 -6.48
CA VAL A 97 16.60 -6.89 -7.64
C VAL A 97 15.44 -6.36 -8.47
N MET A 98 15.75 -5.50 -9.45
CA MET A 98 14.75 -4.83 -10.29
C MET A 98 14.06 -5.79 -11.28
N SER A 99 14.72 -6.89 -11.64
CA SER A 99 14.16 -7.90 -12.55
C SER A 99 12.91 -8.60 -12.01
N LYS A 100 12.72 -8.61 -10.68
CA LYS A 100 11.63 -9.32 -10.00
C LYS A 100 10.25 -9.02 -10.58
N PHE A 101 10.03 -7.81 -11.09
CA PHE A 101 8.74 -7.39 -11.67
C PHE A 101 8.47 -8.04 -13.03
N ARG A 102 9.44 -7.97 -13.95
CA ARG A 102 9.39 -8.70 -15.23
C ARG A 102 9.35 -10.21 -15.01
N ASP A 103 10.16 -10.73 -14.09
CA ASP A 103 10.23 -12.17 -13.82
C ASP A 103 8.90 -12.68 -13.25
N MET A 104 8.25 -11.90 -12.36
CA MET A 104 6.91 -12.22 -11.88
C MET A 104 5.87 -12.20 -13.00
N TYR A 105 5.89 -11.20 -13.88
CA TYR A 105 5.02 -11.15 -15.05
C TYR A 105 5.22 -12.38 -15.96
N ALA A 106 6.47 -12.72 -16.29
CA ALA A 106 6.79 -13.89 -17.11
C ALA A 106 6.30 -15.19 -16.46
N ASN A 107 6.49 -15.36 -15.15
CA ASN A 107 6.01 -16.51 -14.40
C ASN A 107 4.48 -16.62 -14.40
N LEU A 108 3.77 -15.50 -14.29
CA LEU A 108 2.30 -15.47 -14.35
C LEU A 108 1.77 -15.78 -15.76
N MET A 109 2.43 -15.26 -16.80
CA MET A 109 2.09 -15.56 -18.20
C MET A 109 2.32 -17.03 -18.57
N ALA A 110 3.33 -17.67 -17.97
CA ALA A 110 3.64 -19.08 -18.17
C ALA A 110 2.84 -20.03 -17.25
N ALA A 111 1.97 -19.50 -16.38
CA ALA A 111 1.30 -20.32 -15.37
C ALA A 111 0.26 -21.26 -16.01
N PRO A 112 0.19 -22.54 -15.59
CA PRO A 112 -0.81 -23.47 -16.10
C PRO A 112 -2.22 -23.11 -15.57
N PRO A 113 -3.28 -23.74 -16.11
CA PRO A 113 -4.63 -23.60 -15.59
C PRO A 113 -4.69 -23.81 -14.06
N PRO A 114 -5.51 -23.01 -13.34
CA PRO A 114 -6.50 -22.06 -13.86
C PRO A 114 -5.92 -20.70 -14.31
N ASN A 115 -4.61 -20.48 -14.25
CA ASN A 115 -3.97 -19.19 -14.54
C ASN A 115 -3.58 -18.99 -16.02
N ALA A 116 -3.97 -19.90 -16.92
CA ALA A 116 -3.57 -19.87 -18.33
C ALA A 116 -4.13 -18.68 -19.15
N HIS A 117 -4.96 -17.82 -18.54
CA HIS A 117 -5.68 -16.73 -19.20
C HIS A 117 -5.65 -15.42 -18.41
N LEU A 118 -4.56 -15.16 -17.67
CA LEU A 118 -4.40 -13.88 -16.97
C LEU A 118 -4.34 -12.72 -17.96
N SER A 119 -5.14 -11.69 -17.71
CA SER A 119 -5.15 -10.45 -18.49
C SER A 119 -4.45 -9.34 -17.71
N PHE A 120 -3.64 -8.56 -18.41
CA PHE A 120 -2.85 -7.49 -17.83
C PHE A 120 -3.26 -6.13 -18.41
N VAL A 121 -3.35 -5.12 -17.56
CA VAL A 121 -3.64 -3.74 -17.93
C VAL A 121 -2.42 -2.88 -17.62
N ALA A 122 -2.01 -2.05 -18.57
CA ALA A 122 -0.89 -1.15 -18.39
C ALA A 122 -1.37 0.22 -17.86
N PRO A 123 -0.74 0.79 -16.83
CA PRO A 123 -1.05 2.15 -16.39
C PRO A 123 -0.47 3.19 -17.34
N ALA A 124 -1.16 4.32 -17.47
CA ALA A 124 -0.62 5.54 -18.04
C ALA A 124 0.06 6.41 -16.97
N GLU A 125 0.98 7.28 -17.36
CA GLU A 125 1.59 8.24 -16.43
C GLU A 125 0.52 9.16 -15.81
N LEU A 126 0.70 9.48 -14.53
CA LEU A 126 -0.16 10.44 -13.82
C LEU A 126 0.37 11.86 -13.97
N PRO A 127 -0.51 12.89 -13.94
CA PRO A 127 -0.06 14.27 -13.88
C PRO A 127 0.65 14.57 -12.54
N PRO A 128 1.59 15.54 -12.50
CA PRO A 128 2.26 15.97 -11.27
C PRO A 128 1.33 16.22 -10.08
N ALA A 129 0.16 16.81 -10.35
CA ALA A 129 -0.84 17.13 -9.34
C ALA A 129 -1.28 15.91 -8.51
N ALA A 130 -1.26 14.70 -9.08
CA ALA A 130 -1.61 13.48 -8.34
C ALA A 130 -0.56 13.14 -7.26
N PHE A 131 0.71 13.30 -7.58
CA PHE A 131 1.82 13.06 -6.64
C PHE A 131 1.89 14.15 -5.57
N GLU A 132 1.62 15.40 -5.96
CA GLU A 132 1.67 16.58 -5.09
C GLU A 132 0.56 16.62 -4.03
N LEU A 133 -0.40 15.68 -4.07
CA LEU A 133 -1.36 15.50 -2.98
C LEU A 133 -0.71 15.00 -1.69
N VAL A 134 0.42 14.31 -1.83
CA VAL A 134 1.13 13.57 -0.78
C VAL A 134 2.58 14.01 -0.67
N HIS A 135 3.25 14.16 -1.82
CA HIS A 135 4.65 14.55 -1.88
C HIS A 135 4.78 16.07 -1.97
N GLN A 136 5.77 16.63 -1.30
CA GLN A 136 6.14 18.02 -1.48
C GLN A 136 6.53 18.25 -2.95
N ALA A 137 5.99 19.29 -3.56
CA ALA A 137 6.23 19.61 -4.97
C ALA A 137 7.73 19.64 -5.30
N GLY A 138 8.56 20.29 -4.48
CA GLY A 138 10.00 20.34 -4.69
C GLY A 138 10.67 18.95 -4.72
N TYR A 139 10.24 18.03 -3.85
CA TYR A 139 10.75 16.66 -3.85
C TYR A 139 10.32 15.91 -5.12
N TYR A 140 9.03 15.95 -5.45
CA TYR A 140 8.52 15.29 -6.65
C TYR A 140 9.16 15.84 -7.94
N GLN A 141 9.37 17.15 -8.05
CA GLN A 141 10.03 17.75 -9.21
C GLN A 141 11.47 17.23 -9.40
N ARG A 142 12.23 17.02 -8.31
CA ARG A 142 13.54 16.37 -8.39
C ARG A 142 13.44 14.91 -8.82
N VAL A 143 12.44 14.18 -8.34
CA VAL A 143 12.18 12.80 -8.80
C VAL A 143 11.87 12.79 -10.30
N LEU A 144 10.92 13.61 -10.75
CA LEU A 144 10.47 13.72 -12.14
C LEU A 144 11.63 13.98 -13.10
N HIS A 145 12.52 14.91 -12.77
CA HIS A 145 13.65 15.29 -13.61
C HIS A 145 14.93 14.48 -13.34
N SER A 146 14.86 13.46 -12.47
CA SER A 146 16.01 12.66 -12.05
C SER A 146 17.16 13.46 -11.42
N GLN A 147 16.81 14.53 -10.68
CA GLN A 147 17.72 15.49 -10.06
C GLN A 147 17.76 15.37 -8.52
N LEU A 148 17.66 14.15 -7.99
CA LEU A 148 17.83 13.91 -6.57
C LEU A 148 19.26 14.27 -6.12
N SER A 149 19.38 14.91 -4.97
CA SER A 149 20.66 15.23 -4.34
C SER A 149 21.41 13.97 -3.92
N ALA A 150 22.73 14.08 -3.74
CA ALA A 150 23.55 12.96 -3.27
C ALA A 150 23.07 12.39 -1.91
N GLN A 151 22.47 13.21 -1.05
CA GLN A 151 21.90 12.76 0.22
C GLN A 151 20.63 11.92 0.00
N GLU A 152 19.74 12.38 -0.86
CA GLU A 152 18.51 11.63 -1.23
C GLU A 152 18.88 10.30 -1.89
N LEU A 153 19.84 10.28 -2.82
CA LEU A 153 20.32 9.08 -3.48
C LEU A 153 20.88 8.03 -2.51
N ARG A 154 21.65 8.47 -1.50
CA ARG A 154 22.13 7.59 -0.42
C ARG A 154 20.99 7.04 0.41
N ARG A 155 19.99 7.85 0.72
CA ARG A 155 18.84 7.48 1.56
C ARG A 155 17.94 6.44 0.87
N ILE A 156 17.69 6.57 -0.44
CA ILE A 156 16.92 5.59 -1.20
C ILE A 156 17.75 4.35 -1.56
N GLY A 157 19.07 4.44 -1.54
CA GLY A 157 19.97 3.31 -1.76
C GLY A 157 20.23 2.95 -3.22
N PHE A 158 19.95 3.87 -4.15
CA PHE A 158 20.14 3.69 -5.60
C PHE A 158 21.48 4.28 -6.10
N GLY A 159 22.04 5.28 -5.42
CA GLY A 159 23.34 5.84 -5.77
C GLY A 159 23.44 6.28 -7.23
N ALA A 160 24.48 5.82 -7.93
CA ALA A 160 24.74 6.13 -9.34
C ALA A 160 23.74 5.47 -10.31
N ASP A 161 22.98 4.48 -9.85
CA ASP A 161 22.00 3.74 -10.66
C ASP A 161 20.66 4.46 -10.73
N TRP A 162 20.54 5.66 -10.14
CA TRP A 162 19.38 6.54 -10.33
C TRP A 162 19.42 7.20 -11.72
N THR A 163 18.56 6.73 -12.61
CA THR A 163 18.47 7.19 -14.00
C THR A 163 17.06 7.65 -14.36
N PRO A 164 16.86 8.34 -15.50
CA PRO A 164 15.52 8.65 -16.02
C PRO A 164 14.60 7.43 -16.17
N ALA A 165 15.14 6.26 -16.51
CA ALA A 165 14.37 5.02 -16.58
C ALA A 165 13.86 4.59 -15.19
N VAL A 166 14.67 4.76 -14.13
CA VAL A 166 14.27 4.51 -12.74
C VAL A 166 13.30 5.56 -12.22
N SER A 167 13.41 6.82 -12.65
CA SER A 167 12.39 7.82 -12.36
C SER A 167 11.05 7.44 -13.00
N LEU A 168 11.06 7.09 -14.29
CA LEU A 168 9.86 6.69 -15.03
C LEU A 168 9.18 5.48 -14.40
N ARG A 169 9.93 4.41 -14.09
CA ARG A 169 9.36 3.20 -13.47
C ARG A 169 8.73 3.50 -12.10
N THR A 170 9.33 4.41 -11.33
CA THR A 170 8.80 4.88 -10.03
C THR A 170 7.45 5.56 -10.20
N ARG A 171 7.29 6.41 -11.21
CA ARG A 171 6.04 7.11 -11.47
C ARG A 171 4.97 6.16 -12.02
N LEU A 172 5.36 5.19 -12.86
CA LEU A 172 4.46 4.15 -13.37
C LEU A 172 4.02 3.15 -12.29
N GLU A 173 4.82 2.91 -11.26
CA GLU A 173 4.42 2.10 -10.10
C GLU A 173 3.22 2.71 -9.40
N VAL A 174 3.34 4.00 -9.09
CA VAL A 174 2.28 4.78 -8.44
C VAL A 174 1.03 4.80 -9.30
N ALA A 175 1.19 5.03 -10.61
CA ALA A 175 0.09 4.95 -11.56
C ALA A 175 -0.56 3.56 -11.58
N GLY A 176 0.24 2.50 -11.49
CA GLY A 176 -0.23 1.13 -11.43
C GLY A 176 -1.07 0.84 -10.20
N THR A 177 -0.67 1.35 -9.03
CA THR A 177 -1.41 1.18 -7.78
C THR A 177 -2.72 1.95 -7.81
N LEU A 178 -2.76 3.17 -8.37
CA LEU A 178 -4.01 3.90 -8.56
C LEU A 178 -4.93 3.18 -9.56
N LEU A 179 -4.41 2.69 -10.69
CA LEU A 179 -5.20 1.94 -11.67
C LEU A 179 -5.77 0.66 -11.04
N ALA A 180 -4.96 -0.10 -10.31
CA ALA A 180 -5.42 -1.29 -9.59
C ALA A 180 -6.52 -0.92 -8.59
N ALA A 181 -6.37 0.17 -7.83
CA ALA A 181 -7.39 0.57 -6.87
C ALA A 181 -8.71 0.97 -7.57
N ARG A 182 -8.67 1.64 -8.72
CA ARG A 182 -9.88 1.93 -9.53
C ARG A 182 -10.54 0.66 -10.06
N LEU A 183 -9.76 -0.26 -10.62
CA LEU A 183 -10.26 -1.56 -11.07
C LEU A 183 -10.87 -2.35 -9.92
N ALA A 184 -10.33 -2.26 -8.71
CA ALA A 184 -10.89 -2.90 -7.53
C ALA A 184 -12.26 -2.32 -7.14
N LEU A 185 -12.55 -1.04 -7.40
CA LEU A 185 -13.88 -0.47 -7.20
C LEU A 185 -14.92 -1.07 -8.15
N GLU A 186 -14.51 -1.51 -9.33
CA GLU A 186 -15.38 -2.11 -10.36
C GLU A 186 -15.50 -3.63 -10.22
N HIS A 187 -14.41 -4.31 -9.87
CA HIS A 187 -14.29 -5.76 -9.89
C HIS A 187 -14.25 -6.39 -8.48
N GLY A 188 -14.14 -5.59 -7.43
CA GLY A 188 -14.02 -6.02 -6.04
C GLY A 188 -12.59 -6.32 -5.59
N MET A 189 -11.69 -6.66 -6.52
CA MET A 189 -10.27 -6.89 -6.26
C MET A 189 -9.47 -6.68 -7.54
N ALA A 190 -8.27 -6.10 -7.43
CA ALA A 190 -7.28 -6.00 -8.48
C ALA A 190 -5.88 -5.89 -7.86
N CYS A 191 -4.84 -6.21 -8.63
CA CYS A 191 -3.47 -6.28 -8.12
C CYS A 191 -2.50 -5.52 -9.04
N ASN A 192 -1.67 -4.65 -8.47
CA ASN A 192 -0.50 -4.10 -9.17
C ASN A 192 0.72 -4.98 -8.94
N LEU A 193 1.44 -5.31 -10.01
CA LEU A 193 2.62 -6.16 -9.95
C LEU A 193 3.88 -5.45 -9.42
N ALA A 194 3.87 -4.12 -9.27
CA ALA A 194 5.07 -3.41 -8.82
C ALA A 194 4.94 -2.58 -7.54
N GLY A 195 3.74 -2.45 -6.97
CA GLY A 195 3.44 -1.53 -5.85
C GLY A 195 4.01 -1.93 -4.47
N GLY A 196 3.64 -1.14 -3.46
CA GLY A 196 3.97 -1.37 -2.05
C GLY A 196 5.14 -0.54 -1.52
N THR A 197 5.36 0.67 -2.06
CA THR A 197 6.48 1.55 -1.68
C THR A 197 6.22 2.34 -0.40
N HIS A 198 6.00 1.60 0.69
CA HIS A 198 5.55 2.10 1.98
C HIS A 198 6.57 2.92 2.79
N HIS A 199 7.85 2.95 2.40
CA HIS A 199 8.91 3.68 3.12
C HIS A 199 9.10 5.13 2.63
N ALA A 200 8.47 5.53 1.53
CA ALA A 200 8.59 6.90 1.03
C ALA A 200 7.76 7.86 1.89
N TYR A 201 8.40 8.93 2.37
CA TYR A 201 7.78 10.04 3.10
C TYR A 201 7.35 11.12 2.10
N GLY A 202 6.57 12.11 2.56
CA GLY A 202 6.12 13.20 1.70
C GLY A 202 7.27 14.06 1.13
N ASP A 203 8.42 14.11 1.78
CA ASP A 203 9.55 14.97 1.37
C ASP A 203 10.83 14.22 1.06
N ALA A 204 10.83 12.89 1.20
CA ALA A 204 12.00 12.06 1.00
C ALA A 204 11.65 10.59 0.78
N GLY A 205 12.35 9.96 -0.16
CA GLY A 205 12.37 8.50 -0.27
C GLY A 205 13.20 7.84 0.83
N SER A 206 13.03 6.53 1.03
CA SER A 206 13.78 5.72 2.01
C SER A 206 13.70 4.25 1.65
N GLY A 207 14.74 3.46 1.94
CA GLY A 207 14.65 1.99 1.89
C GLY A 207 14.17 1.45 0.54
N PHE A 208 14.72 1.96 -0.56
CA PHE A 208 14.32 1.66 -1.93
C PHE A 208 12.92 2.12 -2.37
N CYS A 209 12.18 2.83 -1.51
CA CYS A 209 10.91 3.47 -1.85
C CYS A 209 11.15 4.95 -2.15
N ILE A 210 10.84 5.40 -3.38
CA ILE A 210 11.06 6.78 -3.82
C ILE A 210 9.77 7.59 -3.72
N LEU A 211 8.67 7.11 -4.29
CA LEU A 211 7.35 7.70 -4.15
C LEU A 211 6.43 6.70 -3.45
N ASN A 212 5.58 7.17 -2.54
CA ASN A 212 4.63 6.33 -1.81
C ASN A 212 3.37 6.09 -2.65
N ASP A 213 3.28 4.92 -3.27
CA ASP A 213 2.19 4.56 -4.18
C ASP A 213 0.85 4.38 -3.45
N LEU A 214 0.86 3.76 -2.28
CA LEU A 214 -0.30 3.54 -1.42
C LEU A 214 -0.94 4.87 -1.02
N ALA A 215 -0.12 5.83 -0.60
CA ALA A 215 -0.60 7.12 -0.17
C ALA A 215 -1.13 7.98 -1.33
N VAL A 216 -0.45 7.99 -2.48
CA VAL A 216 -0.93 8.72 -3.66
C VAL A 216 -2.25 8.13 -4.14
N ALA A 217 -2.37 6.80 -4.25
CA ALA A 217 -3.61 6.16 -4.65
C ALA A 217 -4.77 6.50 -3.69
N ALA A 218 -4.55 6.39 -2.37
CA ALA A 218 -5.55 6.76 -1.37
C ALA A 218 -5.97 8.23 -1.48
N ALA A 219 -5.01 9.15 -1.58
CA ALA A 219 -5.28 10.58 -1.66
C ALA A 219 -6.05 10.98 -2.93
N VAL A 220 -5.71 10.38 -4.08
CA VAL A 220 -6.41 10.63 -5.35
C VAL A 220 -7.85 10.12 -5.26
N LEU A 221 -8.07 8.88 -4.82
CA LEU A 221 -9.44 8.32 -4.74
C LEU A 221 -10.33 9.11 -3.77
N LEU A 222 -9.77 9.58 -2.66
CA LEU A 222 -10.47 10.46 -1.70
C LEU A 222 -10.79 11.82 -2.32
N GLN A 223 -9.84 12.44 -3.02
CA GLN A 223 -10.04 13.74 -3.65
C GLN A 223 -11.07 13.68 -4.78
N GLU A 224 -11.09 12.60 -5.55
CA GLU A 224 -12.08 12.38 -6.62
C GLU A 224 -13.46 12.00 -6.08
N GLY A 225 -13.60 11.79 -4.77
CA GLY A 225 -14.86 11.40 -4.14
C GLY A 225 -15.30 9.97 -4.50
N LEU A 226 -14.41 9.15 -5.05
CA LEU A 226 -14.69 7.75 -5.39
C LEU A 226 -14.85 6.88 -4.14
N VAL A 227 -14.18 7.28 -3.06
CA VAL A 227 -14.29 6.68 -1.73
C VAL A 227 -14.32 7.77 -0.67
N SER A 228 -14.94 7.50 0.48
CA SER A 228 -14.96 8.41 1.62
C SER A 228 -13.93 8.06 2.69
N ARG A 229 -13.45 6.81 2.70
CA ARG A 229 -12.50 6.26 3.68
C ARG A 229 -11.63 5.19 3.01
N VAL A 230 -10.37 5.09 3.45
CA VAL A 230 -9.41 4.10 2.97
C VAL A 230 -8.76 3.39 4.15
N LEU A 231 -8.67 2.07 4.10
CA LEU A 231 -7.81 1.26 4.96
C LEU A 231 -6.56 0.87 4.17
N ILE A 232 -5.39 1.22 4.68
CA ILE A 232 -4.11 0.70 4.20
C ILE A 232 -3.67 -0.37 5.18
N LEU A 233 -3.76 -1.63 4.75
CA LEU A 233 -3.28 -2.80 5.49
C LEU A 233 -1.88 -3.16 4.98
N ASP A 234 -0.89 -3.02 5.85
CA ASP A 234 0.50 -3.32 5.57
C ASP A 234 0.94 -4.57 6.34
N LEU A 235 1.34 -5.59 5.59
CA LEU A 235 1.81 -6.88 6.08
C LEU A 235 3.26 -7.17 5.67
N ASP A 236 4.00 -6.13 5.26
CA ASP A 236 5.43 -6.26 5.03
C ASP A 236 6.18 -6.47 6.36
N VAL A 237 7.34 -7.12 6.30
CA VAL A 237 8.16 -7.38 7.50
C VAL A 237 8.71 -6.08 8.10
N HIS A 238 8.85 -5.03 7.28
CA HIS A 238 9.21 -3.68 7.72
C HIS A 238 7.95 -2.87 7.98
N GLN A 239 8.01 -1.94 8.91
CA GLN A 239 6.88 -1.03 9.13
C GLN A 239 6.73 -0.08 7.93
N GLY A 240 5.50 0.11 7.46
CA GLY A 240 5.13 1.17 6.50
C GLY A 240 5.21 2.58 7.08
N ASP A 241 6.40 2.96 7.52
CA ASP A 241 6.71 4.20 8.21
C ASP A 241 6.44 5.45 7.37
N GLY A 242 6.79 5.43 6.09
CA GLY A 242 6.50 6.52 5.16
C GLY A 242 5.00 6.77 5.05
N THR A 243 4.22 5.71 4.89
CA THR A 243 2.75 5.78 4.82
C THR A 243 2.15 6.30 6.12
N ALA A 244 2.61 5.80 7.27
CA ALA A 244 2.17 6.26 8.59
C ALA A 244 2.50 7.75 8.82
N ALA A 245 3.69 8.19 8.44
CA ALA A 245 4.12 9.58 8.57
C ALA A 245 3.31 10.52 7.67
N ILE A 246 3.01 10.12 6.42
CA ILE A 246 2.23 10.91 5.47
C ILE A 246 0.82 11.18 6.01
N PHE A 247 0.13 10.16 6.52
CA PHE A 247 -1.22 10.30 7.07
C PHE A 247 -1.23 10.58 8.57
N GLY A 248 -0.15 11.16 9.10
CA GLY A 248 -0.10 11.66 10.46
C GLY A 248 -1.09 12.82 10.70
N PRO A 249 -1.26 13.26 11.96
CA PRO A 249 -2.29 14.24 12.34
C PRO A 249 -2.23 15.59 11.61
N SER A 250 -1.08 15.96 11.03
CA SER A 250 -0.89 17.19 10.28
C SER A 250 -1.46 17.14 8.85
N HIS A 251 -1.77 15.95 8.32
CA HIS A 251 -2.28 15.81 6.95
C HIS A 251 -3.79 16.04 6.90
N ARG A 252 -4.26 16.81 5.91
CA ARG A 252 -5.68 17.18 5.75
C ARG A 252 -6.62 15.97 5.59
N MET A 253 -6.09 14.83 5.11
CA MET A 253 -6.84 13.59 4.89
C MET A 253 -6.66 12.54 6.01
N HIS A 254 -5.99 12.86 7.12
CA HIS A 254 -5.65 11.86 8.15
C HIS A 254 -6.89 11.17 8.75
N HIS A 255 -8.02 11.86 8.87
CA HIS A 255 -9.27 11.27 9.37
C HIS A 255 -9.92 10.27 8.39
N ALA A 256 -9.56 10.32 7.10
CA ALA A 256 -10.13 9.48 6.07
C ALA A 256 -9.27 8.26 5.74
N VAL A 257 -8.04 8.18 6.28
CA VAL A 257 -7.11 7.08 6.02
C VAL A 257 -6.72 6.39 7.32
N PHE A 258 -7.04 5.11 7.42
CA PHE A 258 -6.62 4.25 8.52
C PHE A 258 -5.37 3.47 8.08
N THR A 259 -4.25 3.66 8.76
CA THR A 259 -3.02 2.90 8.52
C THR A 259 -2.89 1.79 9.55
N PHE A 260 -2.88 0.54 9.09
CA PHE A 260 -2.68 -0.64 9.94
C PHE A 260 -1.43 -1.39 9.46
N SER A 261 -0.40 -1.45 10.29
CA SER A 261 0.82 -2.20 9.98
C SER A 261 1.04 -3.36 10.96
N VAL A 262 1.33 -4.54 10.41
CA VAL A 262 1.86 -5.69 11.15
C VAL A 262 3.28 -5.96 10.66
N HIS A 263 4.27 -5.75 11.53
CA HIS A 263 5.68 -5.74 11.12
C HIS A 263 6.60 -6.31 12.22
N CYS A 264 7.84 -6.65 11.89
CA CYS A 264 8.81 -7.04 12.91
C CYS A 264 9.22 -5.81 13.75
N GLU A 265 8.95 -5.87 15.06
CA GLU A 265 9.24 -4.78 16.01
C GLU A 265 10.71 -4.37 15.95
N LYS A 266 11.60 -5.37 15.89
CA LYS A 266 13.06 -5.20 15.87
C LYS A 266 13.64 -5.42 14.48
N ASN A 267 13.17 -4.65 13.51
CA ASN A 267 13.69 -4.61 12.14
C ASN A 267 13.71 -3.17 11.60
N PHE A 268 14.26 -2.95 10.41
CA PHE A 268 14.10 -1.69 9.70
C PHE A 268 12.60 -1.31 9.54
N PRO A 269 12.23 -0.02 9.62
CA PRO A 269 13.05 1.11 10.06
C PRO A 269 13.37 1.03 11.55
N VAL A 270 14.56 1.50 11.94
CA VAL A 270 15.03 1.46 13.34
C VAL A 270 14.15 2.32 14.26
N ARG A 271 13.72 3.48 13.76
CA ARG A 271 12.76 4.34 14.44
C ARG A 271 11.40 4.14 13.80
N LYS A 272 10.49 3.50 14.53
CA LYS A 272 9.11 3.31 14.10
C LYS A 272 8.35 4.63 14.08
N GLN A 273 7.45 4.77 13.12
CA GLN A 273 6.43 5.81 13.09
C GLN A 273 5.18 5.32 13.82
N ARG A 274 4.21 6.21 14.03
CA ARG A 274 2.92 5.85 14.61
C ARG A 274 1.88 5.75 13.50
N SER A 275 1.48 4.53 13.16
CA SER A 275 0.30 4.27 12.34
C SER A 275 -0.97 4.52 13.16
N THR A 276 -2.15 4.38 12.54
CA THR A 276 -3.41 4.32 13.31
C THR A 276 -3.45 3.08 14.21
N LEU A 277 -2.94 1.95 13.70
CA LEU A 277 -2.71 0.73 14.46
C LEU A 277 -1.40 0.08 14.02
N ASP A 278 -0.58 -0.30 15.00
CA ASP A 278 0.65 -1.05 14.78
C ASP A 278 0.62 -2.33 15.62
N VAL A 279 1.05 -3.45 15.02
CA VAL A 279 1.26 -4.73 15.71
C VAL A 279 2.67 -5.19 15.39
N GLY A 280 3.56 -5.10 16.38
CA GLY A 280 4.96 -5.47 16.29
C GLY A 280 5.28 -6.78 17.02
N PRO A 281 5.04 -7.98 16.44
CA PRO A 281 5.53 -9.21 17.04
C PRO A 281 7.07 -9.18 17.14
N PRO A 282 7.65 -9.82 18.17
CA PRO A 282 9.07 -10.06 18.22
C PRO A 282 9.52 -10.96 17.05
N PRO A 283 10.81 -10.88 16.67
CA PRO A 283 11.39 -11.73 15.62
C PRO A 283 11.34 -13.22 15.95
#